data_AF-A0A0F8ZQH5-F1
#
_entry.id   AF-A0A0F8ZQH5-F1
#
_cell.length_a   1.000
_cell.length_b   1.000
_cell.length_c   1.000
_cell.angle_alpha   90.00
_cell.angle_beta   90.00
_cell.angle_gamma   90.00
#
_symmetry.space_group_name_H-M   'P 1'
#
loop_
_entity.id
_entity.type
_entity.pdbx_description
1 polymer ?
#
loop_
_entity_poly.entity_id
_entity_poly.type
_entity_poly.pdbx_seq_one_letter_code
_entity_poly.pdbx_strand_id
1 'polypeptide(L)'
;LQLKGELEKHRGTLPEGLKRLLEQMETEEQEDWKRLIDRMQGSKFAIRKHRMTMKYPNRRHGIGFPGRKKLKRGALVHVLDSSGSMTGTDMSICISNGKHLAQRYGAPFLAIVIDADIHTVKMIRKSVDLDELQVIGGGGTSSLPVFKYLEDNKIRTDLLVYFTDLYIDFPESKPDIVRDVVWGVINNDRANRVPFGEIIHLKIPEGS
;
A
#
# COMPACT_ATOMS: atom_id res chain seq x y z
N LEU A 1 -18.63 19.28 25.33
CA LEU A 1 -17.85 20.27 24.55
C LEU A 1 -16.32 20.01 24.56
N GLN A 2 -15.82 18.96 25.22
CA GLN A 2 -14.37 18.72 25.38
C GLN A 2 -13.73 17.88 24.26
N LEU A 3 -14.53 17.10 23.49
CA LEU A 3 -14.06 16.18 22.44
C LEU A 3 -13.74 16.86 21.08
N LYS A 4 -14.04 18.16 20.91
CA LYS A 4 -13.70 18.90 19.68
C LYS A 4 -12.27 19.46 19.67
N GLY A 5 -11.62 19.58 20.83
CA GLY A 5 -10.31 20.21 20.95
C GLY A 5 -9.11 19.29 20.70
N GLU A 6 -9.29 17.97 20.75
CA GLU A 6 -8.19 17.01 20.55
C GLU A 6 -7.96 16.68 19.07
N LEU A 7 -9.01 16.74 18.24
CA LEU A 7 -8.93 16.54 16.79
C LEU A 7 -8.20 17.69 16.04
N GLU A 8 -8.10 18.88 16.63
CA GLU A 8 -7.42 20.02 16.01
C GLU A 8 -5.88 19.97 16.10
N LYS A 9 -5.29 19.06 16.89
CA LYS A 9 -3.84 19.04 17.16
C LYS A 9 -3.00 18.15 16.25
N HIS A 10 -3.59 17.38 15.34
CA HIS A 10 -2.83 16.48 14.44
C HIS A 10 -2.80 16.94 12.98
N ARG A 11 -2.75 18.27 12.76
CA ARG A 11 -2.35 18.82 11.46
C ARG A 11 -0.84 18.92 11.39
N GLY A 12 -0.24 17.94 10.70
CA GLY A 12 1.12 18.05 10.17
C GLY A 12 2.11 17.06 10.79
N THR A 13 2.65 16.19 9.93
CA THR A 13 3.76 15.24 10.17
C THR A 13 3.54 14.21 11.28
N LEU A 14 3.90 12.96 10.99
CA LEU A 14 3.80 11.84 11.92
C LEU A 14 4.48 12.18 13.27
N PRO A 15 3.77 12.21 14.41
CA PRO A 15 4.34 12.60 15.70
C PRO A 15 5.58 11.79 16.08
N GLU A 16 6.59 12.42 16.69
CA GLU A 16 7.88 11.80 17.03
C GLU A 16 7.74 10.56 17.94
N GLY A 17 6.78 10.58 18.88
CA GLY A 17 6.48 9.44 19.75
C GLY A 17 5.88 8.25 19.00
N LEU A 18 5.19 8.54 17.89
CA LEU A 18 4.55 7.56 17.02
C LEU A 18 5.58 6.89 16.09
N LYS A 19 6.62 7.62 15.66
CA LYS A 19 7.79 7.02 14.99
C LYS A 19 8.51 5.99 15.87
N ARG A 20 8.66 6.27 17.17
CA ARG A 20 9.28 5.34 18.13
C ARG A 20 8.41 4.09 18.35
N LEU A 21 7.09 4.25 18.42
CA LEU A 21 6.16 3.14 18.50
C LEU A 21 6.33 2.19 17.29
N LEU A 22 6.47 2.77 16.09
CA LEU A 22 6.64 2.02 14.84
C LEU A 22 7.92 1.19 14.76
N GLU A 23 8.99 1.61 15.42
CA GLU A 23 10.26 0.88 15.48
C GLU A 23 10.20 -0.34 16.41
N GLN A 24 9.22 -0.40 17.32
CA GLN A 24 9.08 -1.46 18.33
C GLN A 24 8.06 -2.56 17.96
N MET A 25 7.26 -2.37 16.90
CA MET A 25 6.12 -3.21 16.56
C MET A 25 6.48 -4.46 15.71
N GLU A 26 7.42 -5.29 16.12
CA GLU A 26 7.60 -6.62 15.48
C GLU A 26 6.59 -7.64 16.07
N THR A 27 5.39 -7.72 15.47
CA THR A 27 4.34 -8.70 15.83
C THR A 27 4.26 -9.85 14.82
N GLU A 28 3.71 -11.01 15.23
CA GLU A 28 3.51 -12.20 14.38
C GLU A 28 2.68 -11.90 13.12
N GLU A 29 1.72 -10.97 13.20
CA GLU A 29 0.86 -10.58 12.08
C GLU A 29 1.60 -9.71 11.05
N GLN A 30 2.64 -8.97 11.47
CA GLN A 30 3.57 -8.38 10.50
C GLN A 30 4.35 -9.47 9.75
N GLU A 31 4.55 -10.65 10.35
CA GLU A 31 5.18 -11.77 9.68
C GLU A 31 4.27 -12.37 8.60
N ASP A 32 2.96 -12.46 8.84
CA ASP A 32 1.99 -12.89 7.83
C ASP A 32 1.90 -11.90 6.66
N TRP A 33 1.93 -10.60 6.95
CA TRP A 33 2.08 -9.57 5.93
C TRP A 33 3.35 -9.77 5.11
N LYS A 34 4.51 -9.89 5.78
CA LYS A 34 5.81 -10.14 5.13
C LYS A 34 5.76 -11.40 4.24
N ARG A 35 5.16 -12.48 4.73
CA ARG A 35 4.99 -13.76 4.01
C ARG A 35 4.06 -13.65 2.81
N LEU A 36 2.91 -12.98 2.93
CA LEU A 36 2.02 -12.73 1.78
C LEU A 36 2.75 -11.94 0.71
N ILE A 37 3.38 -10.85 1.14
CA ILE A 37 4.14 -9.97 0.27
C ILE A 37 5.26 -10.74 -0.43
N ASP A 38 5.99 -11.61 0.27
CA ASP A 38 6.99 -12.49 -0.34
C ASP A 38 6.38 -13.54 -1.29
N ARG A 39 5.19 -14.09 -0.99
CA ARG A 39 4.44 -15.01 -1.87
C ARG A 39 3.98 -14.33 -3.16
N MET A 40 3.42 -13.12 -3.06
CA MET A 40 3.00 -12.31 -4.20
C MET A 40 4.20 -11.84 -5.03
N GLN A 41 5.35 -11.61 -4.37
CA GLN A 41 6.64 -11.32 -5.03
C GLN A 41 7.21 -12.49 -5.82
N GLY A 42 7.29 -13.68 -5.20
CA GLY A 42 7.99 -14.85 -5.75
C GLY A 42 7.44 -15.35 -7.09
N SER A 43 6.14 -15.12 -7.35
CA SER A 43 5.47 -15.59 -8.55
C SER A 43 5.28 -14.53 -9.65
N LYS A 44 5.08 -13.26 -9.31
CA LYS A 44 4.58 -12.25 -10.28
C LYS A 44 5.32 -10.92 -10.30
N PHE A 45 5.95 -10.51 -9.19
CA PHE A 45 6.49 -9.15 -9.04
C PHE A 45 8.01 -9.03 -9.11
N ALA A 46 8.76 -10.13 -9.25
CA ALA A 46 10.22 -10.16 -9.25
C ALA A 46 10.89 -8.93 -9.90
N ILE A 47 11.31 -7.98 -9.07
CA ILE A 47 11.79 -6.63 -9.44
C ILE A 47 13.14 -6.66 -10.17
N ARG A 48 13.78 -7.83 -10.29
CA ARG A 48 15.05 -7.97 -11.02
C ARG A 48 15.12 -9.32 -11.73
N LYS A 49 14.35 -9.49 -12.80
CA LYS A 49 14.67 -10.54 -13.77
C LYS A 49 14.95 -9.88 -15.11
N HIS A 50 16.20 -9.97 -15.53
CA HIS A 50 16.49 -9.94 -16.95
C HIS A 50 16.17 -11.33 -17.47
N ARG A 51 15.33 -11.44 -18.49
CA ARG A 51 15.18 -12.71 -19.20
C ARG A 51 16.26 -12.79 -20.27
N MET A 52 17.03 -13.86 -20.28
CA MET A 52 17.91 -14.17 -21.40
C MET A 52 17.04 -14.46 -22.62
N THR A 53 17.32 -13.83 -23.75
CA THR A 53 16.52 -13.98 -24.95
C THR A 53 17.40 -13.94 -26.20
N MET A 54 17.13 -14.87 -27.12
CA MET A 54 17.75 -14.87 -28.44
C MET A 54 17.15 -13.80 -29.38
N LYS A 55 16.00 -13.22 -29.03
CA LYS A 55 15.34 -12.17 -29.82
C LYS A 55 16.17 -10.87 -29.87
N TYR A 56 17.02 -10.65 -28.88
CA TYR A 56 17.92 -9.50 -28.81
C TYR A 56 19.33 -10.00 -28.48
N PRO A 57 20.09 -10.54 -29.44
CA PRO A 57 21.42 -11.11 -29.20
C PRO A 57 22.40 -10.09 -28.61
N ASN A 58 23.32 -10.54 -27.77
CA ASN A 58 24.30 -9.64 -27.15
C ASN A 58 25.34 -9.16 -28.17
N ARG A 59 25.26 -7.88 -28.57
CA ARG A 59 26.17 -7.28 -29.57
C ARG A 59 27.65 -7.30 -29.16
N ARG A 60 27.97 -7.39 -27.86
CA ARG A 60 29.35 -7.45 -27.36
C ARG A 60 29.98 -8.85 -27.53
N HIS A 61 29.18 -9.92 -27.48
CA HIS A 61 29.66 -11.31 -27.54
C HIS A 61 29.37 -12.02 -28.87
N GLY A 62 28.64 -11.39 -29.79
CA GLY A 62 28.41 -11.90 -31.14
C GLY A 62 27.17 -12.78 -31.29
N ILE A 63 27.04 -13.40 -32.47
CA ILE A 63 25.91 -14.27 -32.84
C ILE A 63 25.98 -15.56 -32.00
N GLY A 64 24.82 -16.00 -31.47
CA GLY A 64 24.72 -17.21 -30.64
C GLY A 64 24.66 -16.96 -29.13
N PHE A 65 24.91 -15.73 -28.67
CA PHE A 65 24.76 -15.38 -27.25
C PHE A 65 23.42 -14.66 -26.99
N PRO A 66 22.56 -15.18 -26.10
CA PRO A 66 21.33 -14.50 -25.74
C PRO A 66 21.65 -13.16 -25.07
N GLY A 67 20.91 -12.11 -25.43
CA GLY A 67 20.99 -10.83 -24.71
C GLY A 67 20.01 -10.79 -23.55
N ARG A 68 20.09 -9.68 -22.79
CA ARG A 68 19.28 -9.46 -21.58
C ARG A 68 18.10 -8.55 -21.90
N LYS A 69 16.88 -9.07 -21.80
CA LYS A 69 15.67 -8.25 -21.83
C LYS A 69 15.28 -7.87 -20.41
N LYS A 70 15.23 -6.56 -20.11
CA LYS A 70 14.64 -6.04 -18.87
C LYS A 70 13.16 -6.43 -18.83
N LEU A 71 12.73 -7.13 -17.78
CA LEU A 71 11.30 -7.29 -17.52
C LEU A 71 10.74 -5.97 -16.97
N LYS A 72 9.46 -5.69 -17.27
CA LYS A 72 8.76 -4.55 -16.70
C LYS A 72 8.66 -4.75 -15.18
N ARG A 73 8.85 -3.67 -14.43
CA ARG A 73 8.56 -3.65 -12.99
C ARG A 73 7.04 -3.69 -12.82
N GLY A 74 6.54 -4.50 -11.90
CA GLY A 74 5.13 -4.47 -11.53
C GLY A 74 4.78 -3.13 -10.89
N ALA A 75 3.59 -2.61 -11.18
CA ALA A 75 3.08 -1.38 -10.61
C ALA A 75 2.34 -1.67 -9.30
N LEU A 76 2.80 -1.03 -8.22
CA LEU A 76 2.20 -1.14 -6.89
C LEU A 76 1.47 0.17 -6.55
N VAL A 77 0.26 0.05 -6.02
CA VAL A 77 -0.50 1.16 -5.43
C VAL A 77 -0.75 0.81 -3.96
N HIS A 78 -0.44 1.75 -3.08
CA HIS A 78 -0.61 1.65 -1.64
C HIS A 78 -1.63 2.72 -1.23
N VAL A 79 -2.76 2.30 -0.67
CA VAL A 79 -3.87 3.19 -0.31
C VAL A 79 -4.00 3.21 1.21
N LEU A 80 -4.10 4.42 1.78
CA LEU A 80 -4.30 4.67 3.19
C LEU A 80 -5.66 5.34 3.38
N ASP A 81 -6.57 4.64 4.06
CA ASP A 81 -7.82 5.20 4.55
C ASP A 81 -7.55 6.21 5.68
N SER A 82 -7.90 7.47 5.48
CA SER A 82 -7.79 8.54 6.49
C SER A 82 -9.16 8.95 7.05
N SER A 83 -10.18 8.12 6.89
CA SER A 83 -11.51 8.37 7.44
C SER A 83 -11.50 8.49 8.97
N GLY A 84 -12.56 9.08 9.52
CA GLY A 84 -12.63 9.41 10.94
C GLY A 84 -12.60 8.22 11.91
N SER A 85 -12.77 6.99 11.42
CA SER A 85 -12.65 5.77 12.23
C SER A 85 -11.20 5.28 12.37
N MET A 86 -10.29 5.80 11.54
CA MET A 86 -8.87 5.45 11.57
C MET A 86 -8.13 6.30 12.61
N THR A 87 -7.49 5.64 13.57
CA THR A 87 -6.70 6.29 14.61
C THR A 87 -5.30 6.65 14.14
N GLY A 88 -4.58 7.49 14.91
CA GLY A 88 -3.16 7.76 14.65
C GLY A 88 -2.29 6.50 14.68
N THR A 89 -2.63 5.54 15.54
CA THR A 89 -1.93 4.25 15.62
C THR A 89 -2.17 3.41 14.36
N ASP A 90 -3.41 3.35 13.86
CA ASP A 90 -3.74 2.65 12.62
C ASP A 90 -2.94 3.21 11.46
N MET A 91 -2.86 4.55 11.39
CA MET A 91 -2.16 5.22 10.32
C MET A 91 -0.66 5.01 10.33
N SER A 92 -0.12 4.79 11.53
CA SER A 92 1.26 4.43 11.71
C SER A 92 1.51 3.04 11.14
N ILE A 93 0.67 2.07 11.49
CA ILE A 93 0.76 0.72 10.93
C ILE A 93 0.74 0.75 9.41
N CYS A 94 -0.16 1.53 8.79
CA CYS A 94 -0.20 1.72 7.33
C CYS A 94 1.15 2.21 6.80
N ILE A 95 1.68 3.29 7.38
CA ILE A 95 2.94 3.92 6.96
C ILE A 95 4.12 2.97 7.16
N SER A 96 4.20 2.25 8.28
CA SER A 96 5.27 1.29 8.56
C SER A 96 5.26 0.14 7.55
N ASN A 97 4.08 -0.41 7.24
CA ASN A 97 3.94 -1.42 6.19
C ASN A 97 4.32 -0.86 4.81
N GLY A 98 3.97 0.40 4.51
CA GLY A 98 4.43 1.10 3.31
C GLY A 98 5.95 1.25 3.25
N LYS A 99 6.60 1.55 4.37
CA LYS A 99 8.07 1.64 4.46
C LYS A 99 8.70 0.28 4.26
N HIS A 100 8.14 -0.77 4.84
CA HIS A 100 8.57 -2.14 4.63
C HIS A 100 8.48 -2.50 3.14
N LEU A 101 7.37 -2.17 2.47
CA LEU A 101 7.23 -2.31 1.02
C LEU A 101 8.32 -1.52 0.28
N ALA A 102 8.56 -0.25 0.61
CA ALA A 102 9.58 0.56 -0.04
C ALA A 102 10.99 -0.05 0.08
N GLN A 103 11.35 -0.51 1.28
CA GLN A 103 12.66 -1.10 1.58
C GLN A 103 12.84 -2.46 0.92
N ARG A 104 11.81 -3.32 0.97
CA ARG A 104 11.85 -4.68 0.42
C ARG A 104 11.80 -4.69 -1.10
N TYR A 105 10.94 -3.87 -1.70
CA TYR A 105 10.73 -3.85 -3.15
C TYR A 105 11.80 -3.01 -3.85
N GLY A 106 12.28 -1.92 -3.24
CA GLY A 106 13.28 -1.02 -3.84
C GLY A 106 12.84 -0.43 -5.19
N ALA A 107 11.53 -0.43 -5.46
CA ALA A 107 10.91 0.13 -6.66
C ALA A 107 9.90 1.21 -6.26
N PRO A 108 9.76 2.25 -7.09
CA PRO A 108 8.77 3.28 -6.82
C PRO A 108 7.34 2.73 -6.86
N PHE A 109 6.48 3.21 -5.97
CA PHE A 109 5.05 2.90 -5.96
C PHE A 109 4.22 4.15 -5.70
N LEU A 110 2.92 4.08 -6.01
CA LEU A 110 2.01 5.19 -5.79
C LEU A 110 1.36 5.04 -4.40
N ALA A 111 1.54 6.03 -3.52
CA ALA A 111 0.77 6.15 -2.29
C ALA A 111 -0.45 7.06 -2.52
N ILE A 112 -1.63 6.64 -2.07
CA ILE A 112 -2.88 7.39 -2.14
C ILE A 112 -3.45 7.50 -0.73
N VAL A 113 -3.79 8.71 -0.28
CA VAL A 113 -4.53 8.95 0.97
C VAL A 113 -5.94 9.39 0.62
N ILE A 114 -6.94 8.78 1.25
CA ILE A 114 -8.36 8.96 0.91
C ILE A 114 -9.26 8.86 2.15
N ASP A 115 -10.32 9.65 2.18
CA ASP A 115 -11.49 9.42 3.04
C ASP A 115 -12.79 9.29 2.21
N ALA A 116 -13.57 10.35 2.04
CA ALA A 116 -14.64 10.47 1.06
C ALA A 116 -14.10 10.82 -0.33
N ASP A 117 -12.95 11.50 -0.39
CA ASP A 117 -12.25 11.87 -1.62
C ASP A 117 -10.73 11.70 -1.46
N ILE A 118 -10.02 11.66 -2.59
CA ILE A 118 -8.56 11.55 -2.59
C ILE A 118 -7.94 12.88 -2.13
N HIS A 119 -7.15 12.82 -1.06
CA HIS A 119 -6.41 13.98 -0.53
C HIS A 119 -5.00 14.07 -1.08
N THR A 120 -4.31 12.93 -1.15
CA THR A 120 -2.89 12.89 -1.51
C THR A 120 -2.67 11.78 -2.51
N VAL A 121 -1.95 12.09 -3.58
CA VAL A 121 -1.36 11.10 -4.49
C VAL A 121 0.13 11.38 -4.60
N LYS A 122 0.98 10.47 -4.11
CA LYS A 122 2.43 10.67 -4.07
C LYS A 122 3.19 9.46 -4.57
N MET A 123 4.17 9.69 -5.45
CA MET A 123 5.10 8.65 -5.87
C MET A 123 6.17 8.45 -4.78
N ILE A 124 6.15 7.30 -4.12
CA ILE A 124 7.13 6.87 -3.13
C ILE A 124 8.28 6.19 -3.85
N ARG A 125 9.49 6.72 -3.72
CA ARG A 125 10.73 6.17 -4.29
C ARG A 125 11.64 5.60 -3.20
N LYS A 126 11.56 6.13 -1.99
CA LYS A 126 12.29 5.70 -0.80
C LYS A 126 11.34 5.63 0.38
N SER A 127 11.68 4.84 1.40
CA SER A 127 10.87 4.73 2.62
C SER A 127 10.67 6.08 3.32
N VAL A 128 11.65 6.98 3.26
CA VAL A 128 11.56 8.31 3.85
C VAL A 128 10.50 9.20 3.20
N ASP A 129 10.12 8.93 1.95
CA ASP A 129 9.11 9.75 1.25
C ASP A 129 7.72 9.61 1.89
N LEU A 130 7.50 8.53 2.66
CA LEU A 130 6.28 8.27 3.43
C LEU A 130 6.22 9.08 4.74
N ASP A 131 7.35 9.53 5.28
CA ASP A 131 7.36 10.41 6.47
C ASP A 131 6.75 11.79 6.17
N GLU A 132 6.81 12.19 4.91
CA GLU A 132 6.27 13.43 4.36
C GLU A 132 4.85 13.27 3.82
N LEU A 133 4.21 12.10 3.99
CA LEU A 133 2.86 11.88 3.49
C LEU A 133 1.90 12.75 4.31
N GLN A 134 1.22 13.68 3.63
CA GLN A 134 0.16 14.45 4.26
C GLN A 134 -1.07 13.57 4.41
N VAL A 135 -1.31 13.15 5.64
CA VAL A 135 -2.55 12.49 6.02
C VAL A 135 -3.53 13.58 6.42
N ILE A 136 -4.43 13.89 5.50
CA ILE A 136 -5.59 14.75 5.73
C ILE A 136 -6.81 13.84 5.67
N GLY A 137 -7.76 14.04 6.58
CA GLY A 137 -8.92 13.17 6.68
C GLY A 137 -9.94 13.64 7.72
N GLY A 138 -10.88 12.75 8.05
CA GLY A 138 -11.99 13.01 8.98
C GLY A 138 -13.31 13.40 8.32
N GLY A 139 -13.41 13.30 6.99
CA GLY A 139 -14.68 13.33 6.26
C GLY A 139 -15.46 12.02 6.38
N GLY A 140 -16.50 11.86 5.55
CA GLY A 140 -17.14 10.56 5.33
C GLY A 140 -16.17 9.55 4.69
N THR A 141 -16.67 8.42 4.22
CA THR A 141 -15.80 7.32 3.78
C THR A 141 -16.27 6.72 2.44
N SER A 142 -15.37 6.64 1.46
CA SER A 142 -15.58 5.93 0.18
C SER A 142 -14.25 5.46 -0.42
N SER A 143 -14.19 4.20 -0.85
CA SER A 143 -13.06 3.64 -1.60
C SER A 143 -13.19 3.81 -3.12
N LEU A 144 -14.40 4.08 -3.61
CA LEU A 144 -14.69 4.20 -5.05
C LEU A 144 -13.82 5.25 -5.77
N PRO A 145 -13.51 6.43 -5.18
CA PRO A 145 -12.67 7.42 -5.84
C PRO A 145 -11.26 6.89 -6.18
N VAL A 146 -10.67 6.00 -5.39
CA VAL A 146 -9.37 5.39 -5.71
C VAL A 146 -9.45 4.59 -7.00
N PHE A 147 -10.43 3.70 -7.10
CA PHE A 147 -10.57 2.84 -8.28
C PHE A 147 -10.85 3.67 -9.52
N LYS A 148 -11.75 4.67 -9.41
CA LYS A 148 -12.03 5.62 -10.48
C LYS A 148 -10.78 6.40 -10.91
N TYR A 149 -9.98 6.88 -9.96
CA TYR A 149 -8.74 7.59 -10.24
C TYR A 149 -7.76 6.72 -11.04
N LEU A 150 -7.63 5.43 -10.69
CA LEU A 150 -6.76 4.51 -11.42
C LEU A 150 -7.25 4.26 -12.86
N GLU A 151 -8.56 4.16 -13.06
CA GLU A 151 -9.15 3.99 -14.39
C GLU A 151 -8.99 5.25 -15.26
N ASP A 152 -9.38 6.41 -14.74
CA ASP A 152 -9.35 7.69 -15.45
C ASP A 152 -7.91 8.04 -15.89
N ASN A 153 -6.92 7.76 -15.03
CA ASN A 153 -5.51 8.00 -15.31
C ASN A 153 -4.81 6.81 -16.00
N LYS A 154 -5.54 5.74 -16.32
CA LYS A 154 -5.02 4.52 -16.98
C LYS A 154 -3.83 3.90 -16.25
N ILE A 155 -3.85 3.94 -14.91
CA ILE A 155 -2.79 3.42 -14.04
C ILE A 155 -3.01 1.92 -13.86
N ARG A 156 -2.44 1.14 -14.77
CA ARG A 156 -2.38 -0.32 -14.62
C ARG A 156 -1.65 -0.69 -13.33
N THR A 157 -2.36 -1.39 -12.46
CA THR A 157 -1.91 -1.73 -11.12
C THR A 157 -1.83 -3.23 -11.02
N ASP A 158 -0.62 -3.75 -10.86
CA ASP A 158 -0.42 -5.19 -10.70
C ASP A 158 -0.84 -5.64 -9.28
N LEU A 159 -0.67 -4.77 -8.29
CA LEU A 159 -1.01 -5.01 -6.88
C LEU A 159 -1.46 -3.71 -6.26
N LEU A 160 -2.70 -3.72 -5.76
CA LEU A 160 -3.23 -2.67 -4.92
C LEU A 160 -3.27 -3.19 -3.49
N VAL A 161 -2.66 -2.46 -2.57
CA VAL A 161 -2.78 -2.70 -1.14
C VAL A 161 -3.61 -1.57 -0.54
N TYR A 162 -4.73 -1.91 0.07
CA TYR A 162 -5.63 -0.94 0.69
C TYR A 162 -5.68 -1.16 2.20
N PHE A 163 -5.19 -0.19 2.97
CA PHE A 163 -5.30 -0.22 4.43
C PHE A 163 -6.53 0.53 4.90
N THR A 164 -7.37 -0.15 5.66
CA THR A 164 -8.68 0.36 6.13
C THR A 164 -9.17 -0.48 7.29
N ASP A 165 -10.09 0.06 8.09
CA ASP A 165 -10.86 -0.70 9.07
C ASP A 165 -12.13 -1.32 8.45
N LEU A 166 -12.32 -1.26 7.13
CA LEU A 166 -13.48 -1.77 6.37
C LEU A 166 -14.80 -1.02 6.58
N TYR A 167 -14.81 0.15 7.22
CA TYR A 167 -16.00 1.03 7.25
C TYR A 167 -16.10 1.89 5.98
N ILE A 168 -15.84 1.27 4.84
CA ILE A 168 -15.84 1.85 3.50
C ILE A 168 -16.92 1.20 2.63
N ASP A 169 -17.30 1.87 1.54
CA ASP A 169 -17.96 1.19 0.44
C ASP A 169 -16.93 0.35 -0.36
N PHE A 170 -17.42 -0.60 -1.15
CA PHE A 170 -16.62 -1.40 -2.06
C PHE A 170 -17.21 -1.32 -3.46
N PRO A 171 -16.40 -1.36 -4.52
CA PRO A 171 -16.94 -1.52 -5.85
C PRO A 171 -17.59 -2.91 -5.99
N GLU A 172 -18.65 -2.99 -6.79
CA GLU A 172 -19.41 -4.23 -6.98
C GLU A 172 -18.55 -5.38 -7.54
N SER A 173 -17.53 -5.04 -8.33
CA SER A 173 -16.55 -5.98 -8.85
C SER A 173 -15.16 -5.36 -8.91
N LYS A 174 -14.14 -6.21 -8.97
CA LYS A 174 -12.75 -5.77 -9.06
C LYS A 174 -12.49 -5.12 -10.42
N PRO A 175 -11.98 -3.88 -10.48
CA PRO A 175 -11.65 -3.24 -11.76
C PRO A 175 -10.58 -4.00 -12.55
N ASP A 176 -10.75 -4.10 -13.86
CA ASP A 176 -9.80 -4.79 -14.77
C ASP A 176 -8.40 -4.14 -14.80
N ILE A 177 -8.33 -2.84 -14.47
CA ILE A 177 -7.08 -2.10 -14.38
C ILE A 177 -6.22 -2.54 -13.18
N VAL A 178 -6.83 -3.23 -12.21
CA VAL A 178 -6.19 -3.76 -10.99
C VAL A 178 -6.17 -5.28 -11.03
N ARG A 179 -4.95 -5.84 -11.11
CA ARG A 179 -4.78 -7.29 -11.22
C ARG A 179 -5.04 -8.01 -9.90
N ASP A 180 -4.30 -7.67 -8.85
CA ASP A 180 -4.42 -8.29 -7.53
C ASP A 180 -4.73 -7.19 -6.49
N VAL A 181 -5.61 -7.47 -5.52
CA VAL A 181 -5.99 -6.55 -4.45
C VAL A 181 -5.75 -7.23 -3.11
N VAL A 182 -5.11 -6.53 -2.19
CA VAL A 182 -4.91 -6.94 -0.80
C VAL A 182 -5.52 -5.89 0.11
N TRP A 183 -6.40 -6.32 1.00
CA TRP A 183 -7.01 -5.49 2.03
C TRP A 183 -6.25 -5.70 3.35
N GLY A 184 -5.50 -4.69 3.77
CA GLY A 184 -4.85 -4.63 5.08
C GLY A 184 -5.87 -4.11 6.10
N VAL A 185 -6.58 -5.04 6.73
CA VAL A 185 -7.68 -4.77 7.63
C VAL A 185 -7.13 -4.48 9.02
N ILE A 186 -7.36 -3.27 9.51
CA ILE A 186 -6.88 -2.84 10.82
C ILE A 186 -8.04 -2.86 11.81
N ASN A 187 -7.85 -3.52 12.95
CA ASN A 187 -8.79 -3.57 14.08
C ASN A 187 -10.25 -3.93 13.73
N ASN A 188 -10.47 -4.72 12.67
CA ASN A 188 -11.79 -5.22 12.31
C ASN A 188 -11.76 -6.69 11.87
N ASP A 189 -12.64 -7.50 12.45
CA ASP A 189 -12.79 -8.92 12.12
C ASP A 189 -13.86 -9.17 11.04
N ARG A 190 -14.57 -8.13 10.59
CA ARG A 190 -15.65 -8.21 9.59
C ARG A 190 -15.14 -8.31 8.14
N ALA A 191 -14.23 -9.25 7.91
CA ALA A 191 -13.68 -9.60 6.60
C ALA A 191 -14.75 -10.06 5.59
N ASN A 192 -15.88 -10.58 6.07
CA ASN A 192 -16.98 -11.12 5.25
C ASN A 192 -17.68 -10.07 4.34
N ARG A 193 -17.40 -8.78 4.52
CA ARG A 193 -17.97 -7.70 3.70
C ARG A 193 -17.18 -7.40 2.43
N VAL A 194 -15.95 -7.91 2.34
CA VAL A 194 -15.04 -7.61 1.22
C VAL A 194 -15.42 -8.48 0.01
N PRO A 195 -15.79 -7.90 -1.15
CA PRO A 195 -16.31 -8.66 -2.28
C PRO A 195 -15.22 -9.40 -3.09
N PHE A 196 -13.96 -8.97 -3.02
CA PHE A 196 -12.85 -9.57 -3.76
C PHE A 196 -11.49 -9.22 -3.15
N GLY A 197 -10.44 -9.94 -3.55
CA GLY A 197 -9.07 -9.71 -3.09
C GLY A 197 -8.69 -10.61 -1.91
N GLU A 198 -7.42 -10.57 -1.52
CA GLU A 198 -6.92 -11.25 -0.33
C GLU A 198 -7.04 -10.31 0.88
N ILE A 199 -7.39 -10.86 2.04
CA ILE A 199 -7.52 -10.10 3.28
C ILE A 199 -6.35 -10.45 4.19
N ILE A 200 -5.76 -9.44 4.81
CA ILE A 200 -4.81 -9.59 5.90
C ILE A 200 -5.30 -8.76 7.06
N HIS A 201 -5.42 -9.40 8.22
CA HIS A 201 -5.66 -8.69 9.46
C HIS A 201 -4.34 -8.18 10.03
N LEU A 202 -4.36 -6.92 10.46
CA LEU A 202 -3.28 -6.26 11.17
C LEU A 202 -3.83 -5.82 12.52
N LYS A 203 -3.32 -6.38 13.62
CA LYS A 203 -3.68 -5.91 14.95
C LYS A 203 -2.59 -5.02 15.51
N ILE A 204 -3.05 -4.10 16.35
CA ILE A 204 -2.20 -3.41 17.30
C ILE A 204 -1.96 -4.40 18.46
N PRO A 205 -0.71 -4.67 18.87
CA PRO A 205 -0.46 -5.41 20.10
C PRO A 205 -1.07 -4.65 21.29
N GLU A 206 -1.90 -5.32 22.08
CA GLU A 206 -2.49 -4.72 23.27
C GLU A 206 -1.40 -4.37 24.29
N GLY A 207 -1.36 -3.09 24.72
CA GLY A 207 -0.49 -2.64 25.82
C GLY A 207 0.69 -1.75 25.41
N SER A 208 0.44 -0.66 24.68
CA SER A 208 1.38 0.47 24.54
C SER A 208 0.91 1.71 25.29
#